data_AF-A0A1M5ULR2-F1
#
_entry.id   AF-A0A1M5ULR2-F1
#
_cell.length_a   1.000
_cell.length_b   1.000
_cell.length_c   1.000
_cell.angle_alpha   90.00
_cell.angle_beta   90.00
_cell.angle_gamma   90.00
#
_symmetry.space_group_name_H-M   'P 1'
#
loop_
_entity.id
_entity.type
_entity.pdbx_description
1 polymer ?
#
loop_
_entity_poly.entity_id
_entity_poly.type
_entity_poly.pdbx_seq_one_letter_code
_entity_poly.pdbx_strand_id
1 'polypeptide(L)'
;MKLNIQATTTEINNLIAIVQTAPIAKAYERAIHALWAIFGDFFTALVAKKSYLLNSDFSLWGCSPAERRENLAGNAYMLFYKAVSDFKPSRKVPFAAYIAKIGEWRMLDEKRKNAKHSKREELDRRASNSDPDEEQYSRIDNRDVNPFTGERNELDCDFDKKDLVARFKKRLATSDPKALSRFDIIYELCSEGNYSDAEAARRIGCERANMKNVKKNLRQTMAECGLEEEFRQLMAA
;
A
#
# COMPACT_ATOMS: atom_id res chain seq x y z
N MET A 1 14.16 5.00 28.09
CA MET A 1 14.88 3.87 27.47
C MET A 1 16.34 4.27 27.37
N LYS A 2 17.20 3.77 28.27
CA LYS A 2 18.64 4.08 28.25
C LYS A 2 19.27 3.33 27.08
N LEU A 3 19.91 4.07 26.18
CA LEU A 3 20.73 3.51 25.11
C LEU A 3 21.88 2.73 25.75
N ASN A 4 21.86 1.40 25.64
CA ASN A 4 22.97 0.56 26.07
C ASN A 4 24.05 0.56 24.99
N ILE A 5 24.60 1.75 24.70
CA ILE A 5 25.68 1.90 23.72
C ILE A 5 26.99 1.60 24.45
N GLN A 6 27.42 0.34 24.41
CA GLN A 6 28.79 -0.06 24.81
C GLN A 6 29.82 0.21 23.70
N ALA A 7 29.37 0.48 22.46
CA ALA A 7 30.25 0.72 21.32
C ALA A 7 30.68 2.18 21.19
N THR A 8 31.96 2.44 20.93
CA THR A 8 32.47 3.80 20.77
C THR A 8 32.01 4.43 19.44
N THR A 9 31.92 5.76 19.38
CA THR A 9 31.61 6.50 18.13
C THR A 9 32.57 6.12 16.99
N THR A 10 33.82 5.84 17.33
CA THR A 10 34.86 5.38 16.39
C THR A 10 34.55 3.99 15.83
N GLU A 11 34.18 3.03 16.69
CA GLU A 11 33.77 1.69 16.26
C GLU A 11 32.55 1.74 15.33
N ILE A 12 31.55 2.55 15.66
CA ILE A 12 30.35 2.72 14.84
C ILE A 12 30.72 3.25 13.45
N ASN A 13 31.55 4.29 13.37
CA ASN A 13 31.98 4.85 12.09
C ASN A 13 32.83 3.86 11.28
N ASN A 14 33.67 3.06 11.93
CA ASN A 14 34.46 2.02 11.27
C ASN A 14 33.56 0.93 10.68
N LEU A 15 32.56 0.46 11.42
CA LEU A 15 31.59 -0.51 10.92
C LEU A 15 30.80 0.05 9.73
N ILE A 16 30.37 1.31 9.79
CA ILE A 16 29.69 1.97 8.67
C ILE A 16 30.61 2.05 7.45
N ALA A 17 31.88 2.42 7.63
CA ALA A 17 32.84 2.45 6.54
C ALA A 17 33.03 1.07 5.89
N ILE A 18 33.09 -0.01 6.69
CA ILE A 18 33.14 -1.39 6.19
C ILE A 18 31.88 -1.70 5.39
N VAL A 19 30.67 -1.38 5.89
CA VAL A 19 29.44 -1.59 5.12
C VAL A 19 29.46 -0.82 3.80
N GLN A 20 29.97 0.41 3.77
CA GLN A 20 29.96 1.24 2.56
C GLN A 20 31.05 0.87 1.53
N THR A 21 32.15 0.25 1.95
CA THR A 21 33.36 0.11 1.12
C THR A 21 33.90 -1.32 1.01
N ALA A 22 33.37 -2.28 1.78
CA ALA A 22 33.90 -3.64 1.79
C ALA A 22 33.82 -4.29 0.39
N PRO A 23 34.94 -4.78 -0.15
CA PRO A 23 34.96 -5.49 -1.42
C PRO A 23 34.43 -6.93 -1.29
N ILE A 24 34.30 -7.44 -0.06
CA ILE A 24 33.92 -8.83 0.24
C ILE A 24 32.53 -8.83 0.91
N ALA A 25 31.55 -9.50 0.29
CA ALA A 25 30.17 -9.61 0.77
C ALA A 25 30.07 -10.13 2.22
N LYS A 26 30.95 -11.05 2.63
CA LYS A 26 30.96 -11.59 3.99
C LYS A 26 31.38 -10.56 5.06
N ALA A 27 32.28 -9.63 4.73
CA ALA A 27 32.71 -8.57 5.64
C ALA A 27 31.61 -7.50 5.78
N TYR A 28 30.95 -7.21 4.65
CA TYR A 28 29.76 -6.38 4.58
C TYR A 28 28.63 -6.89 5.50
N GLU A 29 28.23 -8.14 5.33
CA GLU A 29 27.13 -8.77 6.11
C GLU A 29 27.43 -8.75 7.61
N ARG A 30 28.65 -9.11 8.00
CA ARG A 30 29.05 -9.08 9.42
C ARG A 30 28.98 -7.67 10.00
N ALA A 31 29.41 -6.66 9.26
CA ALA A 31 29.40 -5.28 9.73
C ALA A 31 27.98 -4.72 9.87
N ILE A 32 27.09 -5.01 8.91
CA ILE A 32 25.69 -4.56 9.01
C ILE A 32 24.93 -5.28 10.13
N HIS A 33 25.18 -6.57 10.35
CA HIS A 33 24.61 -7.32 11.48
C HIS A 33 25.14 -6.82 12.82
N ALA A 34 26.43 -6.48 12.93
CA ALA A 34 26.99 -5.87 14.14
C ALA A 34 26.35 -4.51 14.44
N LEU A 35 26.17 -3.66 13.42
CA LEU A 35 25.46 -2.38 13.55
C LEU A 35 24.00 -2.59 13.96
N TRP A 36 23.32 -3.59 13.40
CA TRP A 36 21.95 -3.93 13.78
C TRP A 36 21.86 -4.47 15.20
N ALA A 37 22.83 -5.24 15.69
CA ALA A 37 22.88 -5.67 17.07
C ALA A 37 23.00 -4.49 18.06
N ILE A 38 23.72 -3.42 17.67
CA ILE A 38 23.89 -2.22 18.48
C ILE A 38 22.63 -1.34 18.48
N PHE A 39 22.01 -1.13 17.30
CA PHE A 39 20.96 -0.12 17.12
C PHE A 39 19.56 -0.67 16.82
N GLY A 40 19.44 -1.93 16.42
CA GLY A 40 18.23 -2.50 15.85
C GLY A 40 17.04 -2.45 16.81
N ASP A 41 17.25 -2.82 18.07
CA ASP A 41 16.20 -2.76 19.09
C ASP A 41 15.75 -1.33 19.36
N PHE A 42 16.70 -0.41 19.53
CA PHE A 42 16.41 1.01 19.73
C PHE A 42 15.64 1.59 18.54
N PHE A 43 16.10 1.30 17.32
CA PHE A 43 15.54 1.86 16.10
C PHE A 43 14.15 1.30 15.80
N THR A 44 13.96 -0.01 15.96
CA THR A 44 12.65 -0.66 15.81
C THR A 44 11.66 -0.13 16.84
N ALA A 45 12.08 0.02 18.10
CA ALA A 45 11.24 0.63 19.14
C ALA A 45 10.89 2.10 18.82
N LEU A 46 11.82 2.87 18.26
CA LEU A 46 11.58 4.26 17.86
C LEU A 46 10.56 4.34 16.73
N VAL A 47 10.71 3.52 15.68
CA VAL A 47 9.76 3.45 14.56
C VAL A 47 8.38 3.01 15.04
N ALA A 48 8.29 1.98 15.87
CA ALA A 48 7.03 1.51 16.44
C ALA A 48 6.33 2.57 17.30
N LYS A 49 7.09 3.26 18.18
CA LYS A 49 6.58 4.37 18.99
C LYS A 49 6.03 5.49 18.12
N LYS A 50 6.75 5.89 17.07
CA LYS A 50 6.33 6.96 16.17
C LYS A 50 5.11 6.57 15.35
N SER A 51 5.05 5.32 14.85
CA SER A 51 3.86 4.76 14.19
C SER A 51 2.63 4.79 15.11
N TYR A 52 2.78 4.39 16.37
CA TYR A 52 1.70 4.41 17.35
C TYR A 52 1.16 5.82 17.62
N LEU A 53 2.05 6.79 17.85
CA LEU A 53 1.66 8.18 18.13
C LEU A 53 1.03 8.89 16.92
N LEU A 54 1.35 8.44 15.71
CA LEU A 54 0.92 9.12 14.49
C LEU A 54 -0.41 8.60 13.94
N ASN A 55 -0.92 7.45 14.44
CA ASN A 55 -2.12 6.74 13.96
C ASN A 55 -2.19 6.72 12.43
N SER A 56 -1.03 6.48 11.83
CA SER A 56 -0.79 6.77 10.43
C SER A 56 -1.09 5.60 9.52
N ASP A 57 -1.49 4.43 10.03
CA ASP A 57 -1.60 3.21 9.24
C ASP A 57 -2.82 2.40 9.70
N PHE A 58 -3.79 2.22 8.79
CA PHE A 58 -5.01 1.44 9.05
C PHE A 58 -4.68 -0.04 9.29
N SER A 59 -3.63 -0.56 8.64
CA SER A 59 -3.19 -1.96 8.78
C SER A 59 -2.64 -2.29 10.17
N LEU A 60 -2.25 -1.28 10.96
CA LEU A 60 -1.71 -1.43 12.31
C LEU A 60 -2.68 -0.91 13.39
N TRP A 61 -3.91 -0.57 13.01
CA TRP A 61 -4.90 -0.07 13.94
C TRP A 61 -5.38 -1.19 14.88
N GLY A 62 -5.49 -0.90 16.18
CA GLY A 62 -5.79 -1.90 17.19
C GLY A 62 -4.56 -2.69 17.67
N CYS A 63 -3.47 -2.75 16.90
CA CYS A 63 -2.24 -3.40 17.34
C CYS A 63 -1.63 -2.73 18.57
N SER A 64 -1.30 -3.54 19.56
CA SER A 64 -0.52 -3.15 20.73
C SER A 64 0.89 -2.66 20.33
N PRO A 65 1.58 -1.91 21.20
CA PRO A 65 2.96 -1.49 20.93
C PRO A 65 3.92 -2.65 20.64
N ALA A 66 3.69 -3.83 21.21
CA ALA A 66 4.50 -5.03 20.98
C ALA A 66 4.27 -5.60 19.58
N GLU A 67 3.01 -5.80 19.19
CA GLU A 67 2.64 -6.28 17.85
C GLU A 67 3.09 -5.31 16.76
N ARG A 68 2.99 -4.00 17.00
CA ARG A 68 3.53 -3.00 16.06
C ARG A 68 5.03 -3.10 15.89
N ARG A 69 5.77 -3.41 16.97
CA ARG A 69 7.22 -3.59 16.90
C ARG A 69 7.58 -4.80 16.04
N GLU A 70 6.83 -5.89 16.15
CA GLU A 70 7.02 -7.09 15.34
C GLU A 70 6.68 -6.85 13.87
N ASN A 71 5.49 -6.31 13.59
CA ASN A 71 5.04 -6.02 12.22
C ASN A 71 5.96 -5.02 11.49
N LEU A 72 6.56 -4.07 12.20
CA LEU A 72 7.45 -3.07 11.62
C LEU A 72 8.94 -3.46 11.64
N ALA A 73 9.32 -4.60 12.22
CA ALA A 73 10.72 -4.98 12.37
C ALA A 73 11.45 -5.09 11.02
N GLY A 74 10.83 -5.76 10.03
CA GLY A 74 11.39 -5.87 8.68
C GLY A 74 11.54 -4.51 7.98
N ASN A 75 10.52 -3.66 8.09
CA ASN A 75 10.56 -2.30 7.53
C ASN A 75 11.61 -1.41 8.22
N ALA A 76 11.75 -1.53 9.54
CA ALA A 76 12.76 -0.84 10.31
C ALA A 76 14.17 -1.29 9.91
N TYR A 77 14.38 -2.58 9.66
CA TYR A 77 15.66 -3.10 9.16
C TYR A 77 16.01 -2.52 7.79
N MET A 78 15.08 -2.52 6.84
CA MET A 78 15.32 -1.95 5.50
C MET A 78 15.60 -0.45 5.54
N LEU A 79 14.90 0.29 6.40
CA LEU A 79 15.14 1.72 6.59
C LEU A 79 16.51 1.98 7.22
N PHE A 80 16.91 1.16 8.20
CA PHE A 80 18.21 1.22 8.84
C PHE A 80 19.34 0.91 7.85
N TYR A 81 19.20 -0.16 7.08
CA TYR A 81 20.13 -0.56 6.05
C TYR A 81 20.43 0.57 5.06
N LYS A 82 19.36 1.22 4.57
CA LYS A 82 19.49 2.39 3.70
C LYS A 82 20.17 3.55 4.41
N ALA A 83 19.82 3.82 5.66
CA ALA A 83 20.46 4.88 6.45
C ALA A 83 21.96 4.63 6.66
N VAL A 84 22.40 3.38 6.86
CA VAL A 84 23.82 3.04 6.93
C VAL A 84 24.52 3.36 5.61
N SER A 85 23.91 2.98 4.48
CA SER A 85 24.47 3.26 3.14
C SER A 85 24.57 4.76 2.84
N ASP A 86 23.57 5.54 3.27
CA ASP A 86 23.48 6.98 2.96
C ASP A 86 24.23 7.88 3.96
N PHE A 87 24.66 7.33 5.10
CA PHE A 87 25.28 8.12 6.17
C PHE A 87 26.64 8.67 5.75
N LYS A 88 26.85 9.97 6.03
CA LYS A 88 28.11 10.65 5.79
C LYS A 88 28.72 11.10 7.12
N PRO A 89 29.81 10.47 7.60
CA PRO A 89 30.47 10.84 8.85
C PRO A 89 30.90 12.32 8.91
N SER A 90 31.15 12.95 7.75
CA SER A 90 31.50 14.37 7.64
C SER A 90 30.41 15.34 8.14
N ARG A 91 29.16 14.89 8.32
CA ARG A 91 28.05 15.73 8.78
C ARG A 91 28.13 16.15 10.25
N LYS A 92 29.14 15.69 11.02
CA LYS A 92 29.33 15.96 12.47
C LYS A 92 28.10 15.60 13.34
N VAL A 93 27.17 14.82 12.81
CA VAL A 93 25.99 14.33 13.54
C VAL A 93 26.24 12.87 13.91
N PRO A 94 26.06 12.49 15.20
CA PRO A 94 26.17 11.09 15.61
C PRO A 94 25.20 10.21 14.83
N PHE A 95 25.64 9.01 14.43
CA PHE A 95 24.83 8.09 13.63
C PHE A 95 23.47 7.78 14.28
N ALA A 96 23.44 7.60 15.60
CA ALA A 96 22.21 7.39 16.37
C ALA A 96 21.17 8.51 16.18
N ALA A 97 21.61 9.78 16.14
CA ALA A 97 20.72 10.92 15.92
C ALA A 97 20.25 11.00 14.46
N TYR A 98 21.12 10.63 13.52
CA TYR A 98 20.78 10.57 12.10
C TYR A 98 19.70 9.53 11.81
N ILE A 99 19.87 8.29 12.30
CA ILE A 99 18.87 7.23 12.08
C ILE A 99 17.54 7.59 12.76
N ALA A 100 17.56 8.14 13.98
CA ALA A 100 16.35 8.57 14.67
C ALA A 100 15.52 9.57 13.85
N LYS A 101 16.19 10.53 13.20
CA LYS A 101 15.54 11.54 12.34
C LYS A 101 14.98 10.94 11.05
N ILE A 102 15.67 9.97 10.45
CA ILE A 102 15.16 9.23 9.28
C ILE A 102 13.92 8.41 9.65
N GLY A 103 13.96 7.70 10.78
CA GLY A 103 12.80 6.97 11.29
C GLY A 103 11.57 7.86 11.44
N GLU A 104 11.76 9.04 12.02
CA GLU A 104 10.69 10.03 12.17
C GLU A 104 10.15 10.54 10.83
N TRP A 105 11.02 10.95 9.90
CA TRP A 105 10.61 11.45 8.59
C TRP A 105 9.84 10.40 7.79
N ARG A 106 10.30 9.14 7.82
CA ARG A 106 9.60 8.05 7.14
C ARG A 106 8.18 7.89 7.66
N MET A 107 7.98 7.90 8.98
CA MET A 107 6.65 7.77 9.58
C MET A 107 5.74 8.96 9.27
N LEU A 108 6.29 10.18 9.17
CA LEU A 108 5.53 11.35 8.74
C LEU A 108 5.12 11.28 7.26
N ASP A 109 5.95 10.69 6.41
CA ASP A 109 5.63 10.50 5.00
C ASP A 109 4.59 9.39 4.80
N GLU A 110 4.69 8.28 5.53
CA GLU A 110 3.65 7.25 5.61
C GLU A 110 2.32 7.87 6.06
N LYS A 111 2.34 8.67 7.14
CA LYS A 111 1.15 9.42 7.57
C LYS A 111 0.58 10.32 6.49
N ARG A 112 1.43 11.05 5.76
CA ARG A 112 0.98 11.95 4.69
C ARG A 112 0.39 11.18 3.51
N LYS A 113 0.91 10.00 3.20
CA LYS A 113 0.33 9.10 2.19
C LYS A 113 -1.01 8.57 2.67
N ASN A 114 -1.08 8.09 3.91
CA ASN A 114 -2.27 7.46 4.46
C ASN A 114 -3.38 8.46 4.80
N ALA A 115 -3.06 9.71 5.10
CA ALA A 115 -4.05 10.80 5.19
C ALA A 115 -4.74 11.09 3.84
N LYS A 116 -4.14 10.70 2.70
CA LYS A 116 -4.82 10.73 1.39
C LYS A 116 -5.75 9.51 1.20
N HIS A 117 -5.48 8.40 1.89
CA HIS A 117 -6.30 7.20 1.90
C HIS A 117 -7.44 7.26 2.94
N SER A 118 -7.27 8.03 4.02
CA SER A 118 -8.18 8.02 5.19
C SER A 118 -9.63 8.38 4.89
N LYS A 119 -9.89 9.18 3.86
CA LYS A 119 -11.25 9.56 3.46
C LYS A 119 -12.05 8.39 2.86
N ARG A 120 -11.36 7.37 2.33
CA ARG A 120 -11.97 6.18 1.73
C ARG A 120 -12.26 5.13 2.80
N GLU A 121 -11.29 4.82 3.65
CA GLU A 121 -11.44 3.81 4.72
C GLU A 121 -12.34 4.27 5.88
N GLU A 122 -12.46 5.57 6.15
CA GLU A 122 -13.42 6.08 7.15
C GLU A 122 -14.88 5.92 6.66
N LEU A 123 -15.12 5.94 5.35
CA LEU A 123 -16.44 5.62 4.77
C LEU A 123 -16.72 4.12 4.87
N ASP A 124 -15.74 3.27 4.58
CA ASP A 124 -15.87 1.81 4.70
C ASP A 124 -16.16 1.40 6.16
N ARG A 125 -15.49 2.00 7.15
CA ARG A 125 -15.74 1.69 8.57
C ARG A 125 -17.11 2.17 9.07
N ARG A 126 -17.66 3.25 8.52
CA ARG A 126 -19.05 3.67 8.82
C ARG A 126 -20.07 2.69 8.24
N ALA A 127 -19.75 2.02 7.15
CA ALA A 127 -20.56 0.94 6.60
C ALA A 127 -20.43 -0.37 7.42
N SER A 128 -19.27 -0.64 8.02
CA SER A 128 -19.06 -1.83 8.88
C SER A 128 -19.63 -1.73 10.30
N ASN A 129 -20.07 -0.55 10.74
CA ASN A 129 -20.69 -0.36 12.06
C ASN A 129 -22.23 -0.54 12.05
N SER A 130 -22.81 -0.95 10.92
CA SER A 130 -24.17 -1.47 10.86
C SER A 130 -24.12 -3.00 10.98
N ASP A 131 -24.60 -3.48 12.13
CA ASP A 131 -24.83 -4.85 12.59
C ASP A 131 -23.62 -5.73 12.98
N PRO A 132 -23.68 -6.46 14.13
CA PRO A 132 -22.51 -7.11 14.74
C PRO A 132 -22.34 -8.60 14.39
N ASP A 133 -23.00 -9.13 13.35
CA ASP A 133 -23.16 -10.59 13.19
C ASP A 133 -22.39 -11.26 12.03
N GLU A 134 -21.45 -10.60 11.36
CA GLU A 134 -20.64 -11.26 10.30
C GLU A 134 -19.13 -11.05 10.47
N GLU A 135 -18.57 -11.67 11.50
CA GLU A 135 -17.12 -11.73 11.73
C GLU A 135 -16.52 -13.01 11.12
N GLN A 136 -16.40 -13.09 9.79
CA GLN A 136 -15.43 -13.97 9.13
C GLN A 136 -15.24 -13.59 7.64
N TYR A 137 -13.97 -13.54 7.21
CA TYR A 137 -13.46 -13.35 5.84
C TYR A 137 -13.16 -11.91 5.36
N SER A 138 -11.88 -11.53 5.47
CA SER A 138 -11.01 -11.28 4.30
C SER A 138 -9.62 -10.83 4.75
N ARG A 139 -8.75 -11.80 5.07
CA ARG A 139 -7.32 -11.60 4.88
C ARG A 139 -7.10 -11.65 3.37
N ILE A 140 -6.78 -10.53 2.75
CA ILE A 140 -6.30 -10.48 1.37
C ILE A 140 -4.99 -11.29 1.32
N ASP A 141 -5.11 -12.54 0.89
CA ASP A 141 -4.01 -13.46 0.66
C ASP A 141 -3.49 -13.17 -0.76
N ASN A 142 -2.25 -12.68 -0.88
CA ASN A 142 -1.59 -12.43 -2.17
C ASN A 142 -1.20 -13.77 -2.85
N ARG A 143 -2.13 -14.72 -2.98
CA ARG A 143 -2.01 -16.01 -3.69
C ARG A 143 -2.54 -15.96 -5.13
N ASP A 144 -2.71 -14.76 -5.66
CA ASP A 144 -3.33 -14.53 -6.97
C ASP A 144 -2.48 -14.98 -8.17
N VAL A 145 -1.27 -15.49 -7.98
CA VAL A 145 -0.40 -15.92 -9.09
C VAL A 145 0.03 -17.37 -8.88
N ASN A 146 -0.20 -18.22 -9.87
CA ASN A 146 0.31 -19.58 -9.89
C ASN A 146 1.85 -19.53 -9.92
N PRO A 147 2.56 -20.07 -8.90
CA PRO A 147 4.01 -19.96 -8.82
C PRO A 147 4.75 -20.79 -9.87
N PHE A 148 4.06 -21.67 -10.61
CA PHE A 148 4.64 -22.54 -11.62
C PHE A 148 4.41 -22.04 -13.06
N THR A 149 3.26 -21.41 -13.33
CA THR A 149 2.92 -20.91 -14.68
C THR A 149 3.05 -19.39 -14.80
N GLY A 150 3.08 -18.66 -13.68
CA GLY A 150 3.02 -17.19 -13.68
C GLY A 150 1.67 -16.62 -14.10
N GLU A 151 0.69 -17.48 -14.36
CA GLU A 151 -0.68 -17.09 -14.70
C GLU A 151 -1.47 -16.76 -13.44
N ARG A 152 -2.40 -15.80 -13.55
CA ARG A 152 -3.31 -15.48 -12.45
C ARG A 152 -4.20 -16.69 -12.20
N ASN A 153 -4.35 -17.11 -10.95
CA ASN A 153 -5.36 -18.12 -10.62
C ASN A 153 -6.73 -17.48 -10.88
N GLU A 154 -7.56 -18.05 -11.78
CA GLU A 154 -8.96 -17.63 -11.89
C GLU A 154 -9.66 -18.00 -10.58
N LEU A 155 -9.99 -16.97 -9.79
CA LEU A 155 -10.69 -17.13 -8.52
C LEU A 155 -12.20 -17.08 -8.75
N ASP A 156 -13.00 -17.61 -7.81
CA ASP A 156 -14.46 -17.50 -7.85
C ASP A 156 -14.92 -16.03 -8.01
N CYS A 157 -14.14 -15.07 -7.46
CA CYS A 157 -14.39 -13.64 -7.61
C CYS A 157 -14.26 -13.12 -9.05
N ASP A 158 -13.52 -13.80 -9.93
CA ASP A 158 -13.44 -13.47 -11.35
C ASP A 158 -14.70 -13.94 -12.10
N PHE A 159 -15.34 -15.03 -11.66
CA PHE A 159 -16.65 -15.46 -12.19
C PHE A 159 -17.76 -14.50 -11.77
N ASP A 160 -17.76 -14.08 -10.50
CA ASP A 160 -18.74 -13.12 -9.98
C ASP A 160 -18.60 -11.74 -10.66
N LYS A 161 -17.37 -11.29 -10.93
CA LYS A 161 -17.11 -10.08 -11.76
C LYS A 161 -17.68 -10.23 -13.16
N LYS A 162 -17.44 -11.37 -13.83
CA LYS A 162 -17.97 -11.64 -15.19
C LYS A 162 -19.50 -11.65 -15.19
N ASP A 163 -20.15 -12.22 -14.18
CA ASP A 163 -21.62 -12.25 -14.06
C ASP A 163 -22.22 -10.85 -13.81
N LEU A 164 -21.65 -10.05 -12.90
CA LEU A 164 -22.10 -8.67 -12.68
C LEU A 164 -21.97 -7.80 -13.93
N VAL A 165 -20.85 -7.91 -14.64
CA VAL A 165 -20.64 -7.22 -15.92
C VAL A 165 -21.70 -7.65 -16.92
N ALA A 166 -22.01 -8.95 -17.02
CA ALA A 166 -23.07 -9.44 -17.89
C ALA A 166 -24.46 -8.89 -17.51
N ARG A 167 -24.80 -8.87 -16.22
CA ARG A 167 -26.07 -8.31 -15.71
C ARG A 167 -26.19 -6.82 -16.03
N PHE A 168 -25.13 -6.04 -15.82
CA PHE A 168 -25.13 -4.62 -16.13
C PHE A 168 -25.22 -4.35 -17.63
N LYS A 169 -24.48 -5.10 -18.46
CA LYS A 169 -24.61 -5.03 -19.92
C LYS A 169 -26.03 -5.33 -20.39
N LYS A 170 -26.67 -6.37 -19.84
CA LYS A 170 -28.06 -6.73 -20.16
C LYS A 170 -29.04 -5.61 -19.78
N ARG A 171 -28.83 -4.95 -18.64
CA ARG A 171 -29.63 -3.79 -18.23
C ARG A 171 -29.44 -2.61 -19.17
N LEU A 172 -28.20 -2.25 -19.47
CA LEU A 172 -27.88 -1.15 -20.41
C LEU A 172 -28.40 -1.43 -21.83
N ALA A 173 -28.32 -2.68 -22.30
CA ALA A 173 -28.91 -3.07 -23.58
C ALA A 173 -30.42 -2.79 -23.66
N THR A 174 -31.11 -2.83 -22.52
CA THR A 174 -32.56 -2.64 -22.41
C THR A 174 -32.92 -1.17 -22.15
N SER A 175 -32.11 -0.42 -21.39
CA SER A 175 -32.43 0.95 -20.97
C SER A 175 -31.75 2.05 -21.81
N ASP A 176 -30.47 1.89 -22.15
CA ASP A 176 -29.69 2.86 -22.91
C ASP A 176 -28.56 2.18 -23.73
N PRO A 177 -28.85 1.83 -25.00
CA PRO A 177 -27.86 1.23 -25.90
C PRO A 177 -26.62 2.10 -26.14
N LYS A 178 -26.73 3.44 -26.01
CA LYS A 178 -25.57 4.34 -26.13
C LYS A 178 -24.69 4.24 -24.89
N ALA A 179 -25.27 4.09 -23.71
CA ALA A 179 -24.52 3.82 -22.48
C ALA A 179 -23.85 2.44 -22.52
N LEU A 180 -24.49 1.42 -23.08
CA LEU A 180 -23.87 0.10 -23.29
C LEU A 180 -22.58 0.20 -24.10
N SER A 181 -22.65 0.82 -25.29
CA SER A 181 -21.47 0.98 -26.16
C SER A 181 -20.33 1.74 -25.46
N ARG A 182 -20.65 2.79 -24.70
CA ARG A 182 -19.67 3.53 -23.91
C ARG A 182 -19.06 2.68 -22.80
N PHE A 183 -19.88 1.88 -22.14
CA PHE A 183 -19.44 0.98 -21.08
C PHE A 183 -18.50 -0.10 -21.63
N ASP A 184 -18.84 -0.72 -22.76
CA ASP A 184 -17.99 -1.74 -23.41
C ASP A 184 -16.60 -1.20 -23.74
N ILE A 185 -16.53 -0.02 -24.36
CA ILE A 185 -15.25 0.62 -24.71
C ILE A 185 -14.41 0.93 -23.47
N ILE A 186 -15.04 1.45 -22.41
CA ILE A 186 -14.34 1.75 -21.15
C ILE A 186 -13.85 0.46 -20.48
N TYR A 187 -14.69 -0.58 -20.47
CA TYR A 187 -14.37 -1.87 -19.86
C TYR A 187 -13.21 -2.56 -20.58
N GLU A 188 -13.23 -2.59 -21.92
CA GLU A 188 -12.15 -3.10 -22.75
C GLU A 188 -10.82 -2.40 -22.45
N LEU A 189 -10.80 -1.06 -22.50
CA LEU A 189 -9.60 -0.27 -22.20
C LEU A 189 -9.06 -0.51 -20.78
N CYS A 190 -9.94 -0.71 -19.81
CA CYS A 190 -9.56 -1.07 -18.44
C CYS A 190 -8.95 -2.48 -18.38
N SER A 191 -9.55 -3.45 -19.08
CA SER A 191 -9.07 -4.83 -19.11
C SER A 191 -7.71 -4.99 -19.81
N GLU A 192 -7.41 -4.15 -20.78
CA GLU A 192 -6.12 -4.09 -21.47
C GLU A 192 -5.04 -3.32 -20.70
N GLY A 193 -5.38 -2.67 -19.59
CA GLY A 193 -4.46 -1.82 -18.81
C GLY A 193 -4.10 -0.48 -19.49
N ASN A 194 -4.74 -0.13 -20.60
CA ASN A 194 -4.44 1.04 -21.43
C ASN A 194 -5.39 2.22 -21.20
N TYR A 195 -6.04 2.26 -20.04
CA TYR A 195 -7.07 3.24 -19.77
C TYR A 195 -6.53 4.68 -19.65
N SER A 196 -6.99 5.58 -20.52
CA SER A 196 -6.87 7.02 -20.32
C SER A 196 -8.14 7.74 -20.78
N ASP A 197 -8.50 8.84 -20.12
CA ASP A 197 -9.68 9.63 -20.51
C ASP A 197 -9.57 10.19 -21.93
N ALA A 198 -8.35 10.42 -22.42
CA ALA A 198 -8.12 10.85 -23.79
C ALA A 198 -8.40 9.74 -24.81
N GLU A 199 -7.94 8.52 -24.54
CA GLU A 199 -8.15 7.37 -25.42
C GLU A 199 -9.61 6.89 -25.39
N ALA A 200 -10.22 6.83 -24.21
CA ALA A 200 -11.63 6.51 -24.05
C ALA A 200 -12.53 7.52 -24.78
N ALA A 201 -12.26 8.82 -24.67
CA ALA A 201 -13.00 9.85 -25.39
C ALA A 201 -12.89 9.69 -26.91
N ARG A 202 -11.69 9.37 -27.41
CA ARG A 202 -11.44 9.11 -28.83
C ARG A 202 -12.25 7.92 -29.34
N ARG A 203 -12.22 6.79 -28.65
CA ARG A 203 -12.98 5.58 -29.04
C ARG A 203 -14.49 5.76 -28.91
N ILE A 204 -14.96 6.53 -27.92
CA ILE A 204 -16.38 6.84 -27.72
C ILE A 204 -16.89 7.90 -28.72
N GLY A 205 -16.01 8.70 -29.32
CA GLY A 205 -16.38 9.80 -30.20
C GLY A 205 -16.93 11.01 -29.45
N CYS A 206 -16.37 11.32 -28.27
CA CYS A 206 -16.73 12.52 -27.51
C CYS A 206 -15.50 13.37 -27.16
N GLU A 207 -15.73 14.60 -26.72
CA GLU A 207 -14.65 15.44 -26.20
C GLU A 207 -14.15 14.91 -24.85
N ARG A 208 -12.83 15.00 -24.61
CA ARG A 208 -12.20 14.59 -23.34
C ARG A 208 -12.87 15.25 -22.12
N ALA A 209 -13.28 16.51 -22.24
CA ALA A 209 -13.97 17.23 -21.16
C ALA A 209 -15.29 16.55 -20.74
N ASN A 210 -15.96 15.87 -21.68
CA ASN A 210 -17.24 15.21 -21.46
C ASN A 210 -17.11 13.81 -20.85
N MET A 211 -15.90 13.24 -20.76
CA MET A 211 -15.69 11.92 -20.14
C MET A 211 -16.11 11.87 -18.68
N LYS A 212 -15.98 12.98 -17.95
CA LYS A 212 -16.49 13.08 -16.57
C LYS A 212 -18.00 12.85 -16.52
N ASN A 213 -18.74 13.42 -17.47
CA ASN A 213 -20.19 13.27 -17.55
C ASN A 213 -20.57 11.86 -18.00
N VAL A 214 -19.85 11.28 -18.96
CA VAL A 214 -20.05 9.88 -19.39
C VAL A 214 -19.89 8.92 -18.21
N LYS A 215 -18.82 9.05 -17.43
CA LYS A 215 -18.59 8.23 -16.22
C LYS A 215 -19.67 8.44 -15.17
N LYS A 216 -20.07 9.70 -14.95
CA LYS A 216 -21.12 10.03 -13.98
C LYS A 216 -22.44 9.38 -14.36
N ASN A 217 -22.82 9.43 -15.63
CA ASN A 217 -24.06 8.81 -16.11
C ASN A 217 -24.01 7.28 -15.96
N LEU A 218 -22.90 6.64 -16.33
CA LEU A 218 -22.75 5.18 -16.16
C LEU A 218 -22.84 4.76 -14.69
N ARG A 219 -22.22 5.52 -13.77
CA ARG A 219 -22.33 5.27 -12.33
C ARG A 219 -23.76 5.46 -11.82
N GLN A 220 -24.43 6.51 -12.29
CA GLN A 220 -25.82 6.75 -11.92
C GLN A 220 -26.72 5.61 -12.39
N THR A 221 -26.58 5.14 -13.63
CA THR A 221 -27.35 3.99 -14.14
C THR A 221 -27.03 2.71 -13.36
N MET A 222 -25.79 2.52 -12.95
CA MET A 222 -25.39 1.40 -12.09
C MET A 222 -26.07 1.47 -10.71
N ALA A 223 -26.14 2.67 -10.12
CA ALA A 223 -26.85 2.93 -8.86
C ALA A 223 -28.36 2.66 -8.98
N GLU A 224 -28.99 3.17 -10.05
CA GLU A 224 -30.41 2.96 -10.35
C GLU A 224 -30.75 1.48 -10.59
N CYS A 225 -29.78 0.68 -11.05
CA CYS A 225 -29.94 -0.77 -11.21
C CYS A 225 -29.72 -1.56 -9.91
N GLY A 226 -29.35 -0.91 -8.80
CA GLY A 226 -28.98 -1.56 -7.54
C GLY A 226 -27.64 -2.31 -7.60
N LEU A 227 -26.89 -2.19 -8.70
CA LEU A 227 -25.65 -2.93 -8.92
C LEU A 227 -24.41 -2.17 -8.41
N GLU A 228 -24.55 -0.90 -8.01
CA GLU A 228 -23.42 -0.10 -7.54
C GLU A 228 -22.75 -0.73 -6.31
N GLU A 229 -23.55 -1.26 -5.38
CA GLU A 229 -23.01 -1.89 -4.17
C GLU A 229 -22.36 -3.25 -4.48
N GLU A 230 -22.98 -4.05 -5.35
CA GLU A 230 -22.42 -5.35 -5.78
C GLU A 230 -21.08 -5.18 -6.52
N PHE A 231 -20.97 -4.20 -7.42
CA PHE A 231 -19.70 -3.85 -8.06
C PHE A 231 -18.69 -3.29 -7.08
N ARG A 232 -19.13 -2.50 -6.08
CA ARG A 232 -18.24 -1.95 -5.05
C ARG A 232 -17.66 -3.07 -4.18
N GLN A 233 -18.48 -4.03 -3.76
CA GLN A 233 -18.08 -5.19 -2.98
C GLN A 233 -17.09 -6.08 -3.75
N LEU A 234 -17.34 -6.37 -5.02
CA LEU A 234 -16.41 -7.16 -5.85
C LEU A 234 -15.11 -6.44 -6.22
N MET A 235 -15.08 -5.12 -6.19
CA MET A 235 -13.85 -4.34 -6.35
C MET A 235 -13.09 -4.16 -5.01
N ALA A 236 -13.73 -4.49 -3.89
CA ALA A 236 -13.15 -4.47 -2.55
C ALA A 236 -12.66 -5.86 -2.09
N ALA A 237 -13.23 -6.94 -2.65
CA ALA A 237 -12.78 -8.32 -2.53
C ALA A 237 -11.60 -8.63 -3.47
#